data_AF-A0A956Y2D3-F1
#
_entry.id   AF-A0A956Y2D3-F1
#
_cell.length_a   1.000
_cell.length_b   1.000
_cell.length_c   1.000
_cell.angle_alpha   90.00
_cell.angle_beta   90.00
_cell.angle_gamma   90.00
#
_symmetry.space_group_name_H-M   'P 1'
#
loop_
_entity.id
_entity.type
_entity.pdbx_description
1 polymer ?
#
loop_
_entity_poly.entity_id
_entity_poly.type
_entity_poly.pdbx_seq_one_letter_code
_entity_poly.pdbx_strand_id
1 'polypeptide(L)'
;FVLGITVLYENIVRRRQISVQVRNSLGVVAGIVLALYLYLNLWDFLATSYYSHLPARVESIELLNRFAPYGATYWLVEILLGALIPVVILLVPSLRKRDGLVMAAMVFVIAGIVVNRWNVTLSGLIVPMDWSPGVAEIFSVNAYRPSWIEWGVGLGVLGYILMAYTLGLRFLPLYGADHHEEVVEPEPENPGSPEHAAATA
;
A
#
# COMPACT_ATOMS: atom_id res chain seq x y z
N PHE A 1 -1.95 -3.73 -1.95
CA PHE A 1 -2.47 -3.98 -3.30
C PHE A 1 -2.55 -5.47 -3.64
N VAL A 2 -1.42 -6.19 -3.75
CA VAL A 2 -1.39 -7.63 -4.11
C VAL A 2 -2.31 -8.47 -3.22
N LEU A 3 -2.17 -8.35 -1.90
CA LEU A 3 -3.00 -9.08 -0.94
C LEU A 3 -4.50 -8.74 -1.03
N GLY A 4 -4.85 -7.51 -1.40
CA GLY A 4 -6.24 -7.11 -1.64
C GLY A 4 -6.82 -7.77 -2.89
N ILE A 5 -6.04 -7.82 -3.98
CA ILE A 5 -6.43 -8.51 -5.22
C ILE A 5 -6.59 -10.01 -4.96
N THR A 6 -5.65 -10.62 -4.23
CA THR A 6 -5.72 -12.03 -3.85
C THR A 6 -7.02 -12.34 -3.09
N VAL A 7 -7.35 -11.57 -2.06
CA VAL A 7 -8.56 -11.80 -1.26
C VAL A 7 -9.83 -11.52 -2.07
N LEU A 8 -9.81 -10.49 -2.93
CA LEU A 8 -10.93 -10.19 -3.84
C LEU A 8 -11.18 -11.36 -4.80
N TYR A 9 -10.11 -11.88 -5.41
CA TYR A 9 -10.18 -13.02 -6.33
C TYR A 9 -10.67 -14.29 -5.63
N GLU A 10 -10.13 -14.62 -4.45
CA GLU A 10 -10.59 -15.76 -3.63
C GLU A 10 -12.08 -15.65 -3.26
N ASN A 11 -12.55 -14.44 -2.97
CA ASN A 11 -13.96 -14.19 -2.63
C ASN A 11 -14.88 -14.33 -3.86
N ILE A 12 -14.44 -13.87 -5.04
CA ILE A 12 -15.19 -13.99 -6.30
C ILE A 12 -15.24 -15.45 -6.77
N VAL A 13 -14.11 -16.17 -6.73
CA VAL A 13 -13.99 -17.55 -7.23
C VAL A 13 -14.48 -18.58 -6.20
N ARG A 14 -14.74 -18.16 -4.94
CA ARG A 14 -15.17 -19.00 -3.80
C ARG A 14 -14.29 -20.24 -3.56
N ARG A 15 -13.07 -20.27 -4.10
CA ARG A 15 -12.08 -21.32 -3.90
C ARG A 15 -10.78 -20.69 -3.42
N ARG A 16 -10.19 -21.25 -2.38
CA ARG A 16 -8.85 -20.86 -1.90
C ARG A 16 -7.81 -21.46 -2.83
N GLN A 17 -7.17 -20.61 -3.62
CA GLN A 17 -6.12 -21.00 -4.57
C GLN A 17 -4.72 -20.87 -3.95
N ILE A 18 -4.58 -20.10 -2.85
CA ILE A 18 -3.29 -19.86 -2.18
C ILE A 18 -3.28 -20.55 -0.82
N SER A 19 -2.12 -21.12 -0.44
CA SER A 19 -1.93 -21.71 0.88
C SER A 19 -2.16 -20.67 1.99
N VAL A 20 -2.81 -21.09 3.07
CA VAL A 20 -3.11 -20.21 4.22
C VAL A 20 -1.82 -19.60 4.80
N GLN A 21 -0.71 -20.33 4.72
CA GLN A 21 0.61 -19.86 5.15
C GLN A 21 1.10 -18.69 4.30
N VAL A 22 1.08 -18.80 2.97
CA VAL A 22 1.53 -17.72 2.07
C VAL A 22 0.70 -16.47 2.25
N ARG A 23 -0.64 -16.61 2.32
CA ARG A 23 -1.55 -15.48 2.57
C ARG A 23 -1.28 -14.80 3.93
N ASN A 24 -1.01 -15.60 4.96
CA ASN A 24 -0.66 -15.10 6.28
C ASN A 24 0.66 -14.31 6.26
N SER A 25 1.70 -14.88 5.64
CA SER A 25 3.00 -14.24 5.48
C SER A 25 2.90 -12.92 4.70
N LEU A 26 2.17 -12.89 3.58
CA LEU A 26 1.89 -11.66 2.83
C LEU A 26 1.19 -10.60 3.69
N GLY A 27 0.23 -11.01 4.53
CA GLY A 27 -0.46 -10.09 5.43
C GLY A 27 0.46 -9.49 6.49
N VAL A 28 1.32 -10.30 7.09
CA VAL A 28 2.29 -9.85 8.09
C VAL A 28 3.34 -8.94 7.46
N VAL A 29 3.92 -9.32 6.32
CA VAL A 29 4.91 -8.50 5.60
C VAL A 29 4.29 -7.15 5.21
N ALA A 30 3.08 -7.15 4.65
CA ALA A 30 2.38 -5.91 4.32
C ALA A 30 2.12 -5.04 5.57
N GLY A 31 1.72 -5.66 6.68
CA GLY A 31 1.54 -4.97 7.96
C GLY A 31 2.83 -4.37 8.52
N ILE A 32 3.96 -5.08 8.43
CA ILE A 32 5.28 -4.59 8.87
C ILE A 32 5.73 -3.42 8.01
N VAL A 33 5.61 -3.52 6.68
CA VAL A 33 5.97 -2.42 5.77
C VAL A 33 5.10 -1.19 6.05
N LEU A 34 3.81 -1.36 6.29
CA LEU A 34 2.92 -0.26 6.67
C LEU A 34 3.27 0.32 8.05
N ALA A 35 3.68 -0.50 9.00
CA ALA A 35 4.12 -0.04 10.32
C ALA A 35 5.43 0.77 10.21
N LEU A 36 6.37 0.33 9.38
CA LEU A 36 7.58 1.08 9.08
C LEU A 36 7.26 2.41 8.40
N TYR A 37 6.35 2.40 7.42
CA TYR A 37 5.87 3.63 6.78
C TYR A 37 5.25 4.59 7.81
N LEU A 38 4.37 4.10 8.69
CA LEU A 38 3.77 4.90 9.76
C LEU A 38 4.83 5.48 10.69
N TYR A 39 5.82 4.69 11.08
CA TYR A 39 6.94 5.14 11.91
C TYR A 39 7.72 6.27 11.24
N LEU A 40 8.12 6.09 9.97
CA LEU A 40 8.85 7.10 9.22
C LEU A 40 8.03 8.38 9.05
N ASN A 41 6.73 8.26 8.79
CA ASN A 41 5.83 9.39 8.61
C ASN A 41 5.65 10.18 9.93
N LEU A 42 5.48 9.50 11.06
CA LEU A 42 5.43 10.14 12.38
C LEU A 42 6.77 10.81 12.74
N TRP A 43 7.90 10.20 12.38
CA TRP A 43 9.21 10.82 12.56
C TRP A 43 9.42 12.05 11.70
N ASP A 44 8.98 12.00 10.43
CA ASP A 44 9.04 13.16 9.54
C ASP A 44 8.20 14.32 10.10
N PHE A 45 6.99 14.02 10.61
CA PHE A 45 6.18 15.01 11.34
C PHE A 45 6.93 15.56 12.55
N LEU A 46 7.52 14.72 13.40
CA LEU A 46 8.21 15.16 14.62
C LEU A 46 9.45 16.00 14.30
N ALA A 47 10.27 15.57 13.35
CA ALA A 47 11.41 16.32 12.81
C ALA A 47 10.96 17.69 12.29
N THR A 48 9.78 17.71 11.65
CA THR A 48 9.18 18.89 11.06
C THR A 48 8.61 19.88 12.05
N SER A 49 7.79 19.41 12.99
CA SER A 49 6.99 20.27 13.87
C SER A 49 7.70 20.58 15.18
N TYR A 50 8.52 19.66 15.69
CA TYR A 50 9.09 19.75 17.03
C TYR A 50 10.58 20.13 17.02
N TYR A 51 11.37 19.67 16.06
CA TYR A 51 12.81 19.94 16.03
C TYR A 51 13.19 21.13 15.15
N SER A 52 12.46 21.35 14.05
CA SER A 52 12.73 22.42 13.09
C SER A 52 11.97 23.71 13.46
N HIS A 53 12.46 24.47 14.45
CA HIS A 53 11.87 25.75 14.85
C HIS A 53 12.15 26.89 13.85
N LEU A 54 12.15 26.60 12.56
CA LEU A 54 12.37 27.60 11.52
C LEU A 54 11.08 28.42 11.33
N PRO A 55 11.12 29.77 11.38
CA PRO A 55 9.93 30.61 11.24
C PRO A 55 9.15 30.34 9.93
N ALA A 56 9.88 30.15 8.83
CA ALA A 56 9.32 29.84 7.52
C ALA A 56 8.51 28.52 7.50
N ARG A 57 8.85 27.55 8.36
CA ARG A 57 8.16 26.26 8.46
C ARG A 57 6.85 26.35 9.22
N VAL A 58 6.81 27.15 10.27
CA VAL A 58 5.59 27.40 11.04
C VAL A 58 4.58 28.13 10.17
N GLU A 59 5.01 29.16 9.44
CA GLU A 59 4.18 29.90 8.50
C GLU A 59 3.65 29.01 7.36
N SER A 60 4.49 28.13 6.83
CA SER A 60 4.08 27.13 5.82
C SER A 60 2.94 26.24 6.31
N ILE A 61 3.02 25.72 7.54
CA ILE A 61 1.99 24.84 8.13
C ILE A 61 0.70 25.63 8.41
N GLU A 62 0.80 26.89 8.86
CA GLU A 62 -0.36 27.77 9.04
C GLU A 62 -1.06 28.08 7.72
N LEU A 63 -0.30 28.41 6.67
CA LEU A 63 -0.83 28.61 5.32
C LEU A 63 -1.53 27.35 4.81
N LEU A 64 -0.91 26.18 5.00
CA LEU A 64 -1.51 24.90 4.60
C LEU A 64 -2.83 24.65 5.31
N ASN A 65 -2.91 24.85 6.63
CA ASN A 65 -4.14 24.65 7.39
C ASN A 65 -5.23 25.68 7.05
N ARG A 66 -4.84 26.87 6.58
CA ARG A 66 -5.77 27.94 6.20
C ARG A 66 -6.38 27.72 4.81
N PHE A 67 -5.58 27.23 3.86
CA PHE A 67 -5.99 27.07 2.46
C PHE A 67 -6.35 25.62 2.09
N ALA A 68 -5.98 24.65 2.92
CA ALA A 68 -6.34 23.26 2.79
C ALA A 68 -6.65 22.64 4.17
N PRO A 69 -7.52 21.61 4.27
CA PRO A 69 -7.74 20.89 5.52
C PRO A 69 -6.56 19.95 5.86
N TYR A 70 -5.31 20.38 5.65
CA TYR A 70 -4.09 19.55 5.71
C TYR A 70 -3.95 18.81 7.04
N GLY A 71 -4.09 19.50 8.18
CA GLY A 71 -3.97 18.86 9.49
C GLY A 71 -5.02 17.77 9.71
N ALA A 72 -6.27 18.01 9.31
CA ALA A 72 -7.35 17.04 9.47
C ALA A 72 -7.19 15.84 8.53
N THR A 73 -6.86 16.06 7.26
CA THR A 73 -6.65 14.98 6.28
C THR A 73 -5.43 14.13 6.63
N TYR A 74 -4.34 14.77 7.07
CA TYR A 74 -3.13 14.09 7.52
C TYR A 74 -3.41 13.19 8.73
N TRP A 75 -3.96 13.73 9.83
CA TRP A 75 -4.16 12.92 11.04
C TRP A 75 -5.27 11.89 10.91
N LEU A 76 -6.43 12.26 10.36
CA LEU A 76 -7.61 11.38 10.35
C LEU A 76 -7.58 10.39 9.19
N VAL A 77 -7.20 10.83 8.00
CA VAL A 77 -7.31 10.00 6.80
C VAL A 77 -6.00 9.28 6.49
N GLU A 78 -4.87 9.97 6.54
CA GLU A 78 -3.57 9.37 6.21
C GLU A 78 -3.04 8.52 7.37
N ILE A 79 -2.92 9.09 8.57
CA ILE A 79 -2.35 8.40 9.74
C ILE A 79 -3.35 7.40 10.33
N LEU A 80 -4.55 7.85 10.74
CA LEU A 80 -5.50 6.98 11.43
C LEU A 80 -6.14 5.94 10.50
N LEU A 81 -6.83 6.39 9.44
CA LEU A 81 -7.48 5.47 8.50
C LEU A 81 -6.49 4.77 7.58
N GLY A 82 -5.54 5.49 7.00
CA GLY A 82 -4.66 4.99 5.94
C GLY A 82 -3.51 4.10 6.41
N ALA A 83 -3.05 4.28 7.65
CA ALA A 83 -1.89 3.57 8.19
C ALA A 83 -2.23 2.77 9.46
N LEU A 84 -2.69 3.43 10.52
CA LEU A 84 -2.85 2.82 11.84
C LEU A 84 -3.88 1.68 11.84
N ILE A 85 -5.09 1.93 11.34
CA ILE A 85 -6.16 0.91 11.27
C ILE A 85 -5.70 -0.31 10.43
N PRO A 86 -5.15 -0.14 9.21
CA PRO A 86 -4.63 -1.25 8.42
C PRO A 86 -3.50 -2.02 9.11
N VAL A 87 -2.57 -1.34 9.78
CA VAL A 87 -1.48 -1.97 10.54
C VAL A 87 -2.05 -2.88 11.62
N VAL A 88 -3.01 -2.39 12.40
CA VAL A 88 -3.67 -3.19 13.44
C VAL A 88 -4.38 -4.41 12.84
N ILE A 89 -5.13 -4.23 11.76
CA ILE A 89 -5.87 -5.33 11.11
C ILE A 89 -4.91 -6.40 10.56
N LEU A 90 -3.78 -5.99 9.98
CA LEU A 90 -2.84 -6.90 9.31
C LEU A 90 -1.88 -7.59 10.28
N LEU A 91 -1.47 -6.93 11.36
CA LEU A 91 -0.56 -7.53 12.35
C LEU A 91 -1.30 -8.43 13.34
N VAL A 92 -2.56 -8.11 13.69
CA VAL A 92 -3.35 -8.90 14.64
C VAL A 92 -3.90 -10.17 13.95
N PRO A 93 -3.50 -11.39 14.38
CA PRO A 93 -3.89 -12.63 13.70
C PRO A 93 -5.40 -12.89 13.72
N SER A 94 -6.12 -12.46 14.75
CA SER A 94 -7.57 -12.66 14.87
C SER A 94 -8.36 -11.80 13.88
N LEU A 95 -7.89 -10.59 13.56
CA LEU A 95 -8.52 -9.68 12.60
C LEU A 95 -8.21 -10.09 11.17
N ARG A 96 -6.96 -10.46 10.88
CA ARG A 96 -6.49 -10.88 9.55
C ARG A 96 -7.14 -12.17 9.04
N LYS A 97 -7.68 -13.01 9.93
CA LYS A 97 -8.48 -14.19 9.54
C LYS A 97 -9.81 -13.83 8.88
N ARG A 98 -10.29 -12.59 9.03
CA ARG A 98 -11.56 -12.11 8.45
C ARG A 98 -11.30 -11.42 7.13
N ASP A 99 -11.66 -12.07 6.03
CA ASP A 99 -11.43 -11.60 4.66
C ASP A 99 -12.02 -10.20 4.43
N GLY A 100 -13.20 -9.92 4.98
CA GLY A 100 -13.82 -8.59 4.90
C GLY A 100 -13.01 -7.47 5.56
N LEU A 101 -12.38 -7.73 6.72
CA LEU A 101 -11.53 -6.74 7.38
C LEU A 101 -10.24 -6.52 6.61
N VAL A 102 -9.67 -7.58 6.04
CA VAL A 102 -8.47 -7.48 5.20
C VAL A 102 -8.76 -6.65 3.95
N MET A 103 -9.91 -6.84 3.30
CA MET A 103 -10.31 -5.99 2.16
C MET A 103 -10.51 -4.53 2.59
N ALA A 104 -11.21 -4.28 3.70
CA ALA A 104 -11.40 -2.93 4.21
C ALA A 104 -10.06 -2.24 4.52
N ALA A 105 -9.13 -2.95 5.15
CA ALA A 105 -7.77 -2.46 5.39
C ALA A 105 -7.06 -2.08 4.08
N MET A 106 -7.20 -2.87 3.02
CA MET A 106 -6.60 -2.55 1.71
C MET A 106 -7.23 -1.31 1.07
N VAL A 107 -8.55 -1.13 1.18
CA VAL A 107 -9.23 0.09 0.71
C VAL A 107 -8.74 1.31 1.48
N PHE A 108 -8.63 1.20 2.81
CA PHE A 108 -8.14 2.29 3.63
C PHE A 108 -6.68 2.65 3.32
N VAL A 109 -5.80 1.67 3.08
CA VAL A 109 -4.43 1.93 2.63
C VAL A 109 -4.41 2.70 1.32
N ILE A 110 -5.22 2.31 0.34
CA ILE A 110 -5.29 3.02 -0.94
C ILE A 110 -5.79 4.46 -0.73
N ALA A 111 -6.84 4.65 0.07
CA ALA A 111 -7.34 5.98 0.41
C ALA A 111 -6.26 6.84 1.10
N GLY A 112 -5.52 6.26 2.04
CA GLY A 112 -4.38 6.90 2.70
C GLY A 112 -3.29 7.34 1.74
N ILE A 113 -2.93 6.49 0.77
CA ILE A 113 -1.93 6.83 -0.26
C ILE A 113 -2.42 7.97 -1.16
N VAL A 114 -3.69 7.95 -1.57
CA VAL A 114 -4.28 9.02 -2.39
C VAL A 114 -4.26 10.34 -1.62
N VAL A 115 -4.63 10.33 -0.34
CA VAL A 115 -4.59 11.52 0.51
C VAL A 115 -3.16 11.98 0.79
N ASN A 116 -2.21 11.08 1.04
CA ASN A 116 -0.79 11.43 1.15
C ASN A 116 -0.31 12.14 -0.12
N ARG A 117 -0.65 11.58 -1.30
CA ARG A 117 -0.26 12.19 -2.57
C ARG A 117 -0.89 13.57 -2.75
N TRP A 118 -2.15 13.72 -2.37
CA TRP A 118 -2.87 14.98 -2.37
C TRP A 118 -2.23 16.03 -1.45
N ASN A 119 -1.94 15.65 -0.20
CA ASN A 119 -1.31 16.48 0.81
C ASN A 119 0.07 16.97 0.33
N VAL A 120 0.93 16.08 -0.17
CA VAL A 120 2.26 16.44 -0.68
C VAL A 120 2.18 17.39 -1.87
N THR A 121 1.27 17.14 -2.81
CA THR A 121 1.08 18.03 -3.97
C THR A 121 0.58 19.40 -3.54
N LEU A 122 -0.37 19.48 -2.60
CA LEU A 122 -0.85 20.75 -2.07
C LEU A 122 0.24 21.52 -1.33
N SER A 123 1.04 20.83 -0.50
CA SER A 123 2.18 21.44 0.17
C SER A 123 3.14 22.10 -0.81
N GLY A 124 3.43 21.43 -1.93
CA GLY A 124 4.31 21.97 -2.97
C GLY A 124 3.72 23.13 -3.79
N LEU A 125 2.40 23.31 -3.79
CA LEU A 125 1.72 24.39 -4.52
C LEU A 125 1.41 25.61 -3.65
N ILE A 126 1.18 25.41 -2.35
CA ILE A 126 0.78 26.45 -1.40
C ILE A 126 1.98 27.08 -0.70
N VAL A 127 3.02 26.29 -0.37
CA VAL A 127 4.22 26.82 0.28
C VAL A 127 5.06 27.58 -0.74
N PRO A 128 5.32 28.89 -0.54
CA PRO A 128 6.21 29.65 -1.40
C PRO A 128 7.61 29.03 -1.37
N MET A 129 8.13 28.65 -2.54
CA MET A 129 9.52 28.24 -2.64
C MET A 129 10.37 29.49 -2.88
N ASP A 130 11.21 29.85 -1.91
CA ASP A 130 12.22 30.91 -2.05
C ASP A 130 13.35 30.43 -2.97
N TRP A 131 13.09 30.34 -4.27
CA TRP A 131 14.10 29.98 -5.27
C TRP A 131 14.91 31.20 -5.76
N SER A 132 14.49 32.42 -5.41
CA SER A 132 15.13 33.68 -5.82
C SER A 132 15.04 34.76 -4.72
N PRO A 133 16.16 35.34 -4.26
CA PRO A 133 16.13 36.44 -3.29
C PRO A 133 15.44 37.67 -3.89
N GLY A 134 14.30 38.08 -3.32
CA GLY A 134 13.65 39.36 -3.65
C GLY A 134 12.39 39.28 -4.52
N VAL A 135 11.86 38.08 -4.82
CA VAL A 135 10.62 37.94 -5.61
C VAL A 135 9.64 36.96 -4.95
N ALA A 136 9.47 37.08 -3.62
CA ALA A 136 8.75 36.11 -2.78
C ALA A 136 7.24 35.99 -3.06
N GLU A 137 6.61 36.90 -3.81
CA GLU A 137 5.14 37.01 -3.88
C GLU A 137 4.54 37.03 -5.30
N ILE A 138 5.05 36.23 -6.25
CA ILE A 138 4.50 36.26 -7.63
C ILE A 138 3.17 35.49 -7.75
N PHE A 139 2.90 34.52 -6.88
CA PHE A 139 1.73 33.63 -7.01
C PHE A 139 0.76 33.80 -5.85
N SER A 140 -0.45 34.28 -6.15
CA SER A 140 -1.56 34.33 -5.19
C SER A 140 -1.89 32.91 -4.72
N VAL A 141 -1.78 32.66 -3.41
CA VAL A 141 -2.20 31.40 -2.79
C VAL A 141 -3.72 31.27 -2.93
N ASN A 142 -4.17 30.49 -3.91
CA ASN A 142 -5.59 30.23 -4.14
C ASN A 142 -5.98 28.88 -3.52
N ALA A 143 -7.15 28.84 -2.89
CA ALA A 143 -7.71 27.60 -2.37
C ALA A 143 -8.01 26.64 -3.52
N TYR A 144 -7.33 25.49 -3.54
CA TYR A 144 -7.53 24.47 -4.56
C TYR A 144 -8.73 23.59 -4.21
N ARG A 145 -9.68 23.48 -5.15
CA ARG A 145 -10.79 22.54 -5.09
C ARG A 145 -10.80 21.72 -6.37
N PRO A 146 -10.70 20.39 -6.28
CA PRO A 146 -10.62 19.56 -7.48
C PRO A 146 -11.91 19.70 -8.29
N SER A 147 -11.72 20.01 -9.56
CA SER A 147 -12.76 20.05 -10.58
C SER A 147 -13.18 18.65 -11.01
N TRP A 148 -14.40 18.52 -11.57
CA TRP A 148 -14.85 17.24 -12.12
C TRP A 148 -13.99 16.72 -13.27
N ILE A 149 -13.32 17.63 -14.00
CA ILE A 149 -12.41 17.24 -15.08
C ILE A 149 -11.15 16.57 -14.51
N GLU A 150 -10.60 17.06 -13.40
CA GLU A 150 -9.44 16.44 -12.74
C GLU A 150 -9.77 15.03 -12.24
N TRP A 151 -10.98 14.83 -11.68
CA TRP A 151 -11.48 13.50 -11.34
C TRP A 151 -11.61 12.60 -12.58
N GLY A 152 -12.15 13.15 -13.68
CA GLY A 152 -12.28 12.43 -14.95
C GLY A 152 -10.93 12.00 -15.52
N VAL A 153 -9.92 12.88 -15.49
CA VAL A 153 -8.56 12.56 -15.91
C VAL A 153 -7.95 11.49 -15.02
N GLY A 154 -8.10 11.60 -13.70
CA GLY A 154 -7.62 10.58 -12.75
C GLY A 154 -8.22 9.20 -13.00
N LEU A 155 -9.53 9.13 -13.23
CA LEU A 155 -10.23 7.89 -13.58
C LEU A 155 -9.81 7.38 -14.97
N GLY A 156 -9.57 8.28 -15.93
CA GLY A 156 -9.08 7.94 -17.26
C GLY A 156 -7.70 7.27 -17.22
N VAL A 157 -6.77 7.82 -16.42
CA VAL A 157 -5.44 7.21 -16.22
C VAL A 157 -5.56 5.85 -15.56
N LEU A 158 -6.40 5.72 -14.52
CA LEU A 158 -6.64 4.42 -13.88
C LEU A 158 -7.22 3.39 -14.87
N GLY A 159 -8.20 3.80 -15.68
CA GLY A 159 -8.79 2.96 -16.71
C GLY A 159 -7.77 2.54 -17.76
N TYR A 160 -6.89 3.44 -18.20
CA TYR A 160 -5.81 3.14 -19.13
C TYR A 160 -4.84 2.09 -18.57
N ILE A 161 -4.44 2.23 -17.30
CA ILE A 161 -3.56 1.26 -16.62
C ILE A 161 -4.24 -0.12 -16.51
N LEU A 162 -5.51 -0.17 -16.10
CA LEU A 162 -6.26 -1.42 -15.98
C LEU A 162 -6.49 -2.09 -17.34
N MET A 163 -6.73 -1.29 -18.39
CA MET A 163 -6.85 -1.77 -19.76
C MET A 163 -5.53 -2.39 -20.22
N ALA A 164 -4.42 -1.66 -20.08
CA ALA A 164 -3.09 -2.16 -20.43
C ALA A 164 -2.74 -3.44 -19.66
N TYR A 165 -3.04 -3.50 -18.36
CA TYR A 165 -2.86 -4.70 -17.54
C TYR A 165 -3.69 -5.89 -18.05
N THR A 166 -4.96 -5.66 -18.38
CA THR A 166 -5.86 -6.70 -18.91
C THR A 166 -5.40 -7.20 -20.26
N LEU A 167 -4.97 -6.31 -21.17
CA LEU A 167 -4.36 -6.70 -22.44
C LEU A 167 -3.07 -7.48 -22.21
N GLY A 168 -2.23 -7.05 -21.27
CA GLY A 168 -1.02 -7.77 -20.87
C GLY A 168 -1.31 -9.21 -20.45
N LEU A 169 -2.29 -9.41 -19.55
CA LEU A 169 -2.71 -10.74 -19.12
C LEU A 169 -3.31 -11.59 -20.25
N ARG A 170 -3.98 -10.96 -21.23
CA ARG A 170 -4.62 -11.66 -22.35
C ARG A 170 -3.63 -12.07 -23.44
N PHE A 171 -2.61 -11.25 -23.71
CA PHE A 171 -1.73 -11.42 -24.86
C PHE A 171 -0.33 -11.92 -24.51
N LEU A 172 0.15 -11.76 -23.27
CA LEU A 172 1.44 -12.32 -22.85
C LEU A 172 1.22 -13.67 -22.15
N PRO A 173 1.99 -14.72 -22.51
CA PRO A 173 2.00 -15.99 -21.78
C PRO A 173 2.76 -15.81 -20.45
N LEU A 174 2.08 -15.24 -19.45
CA LEU A 174 2.66 -14.97 -18.12
C LEU A 174 2.68 -16.20 -17.22
N TYR A 175 1.79 -17.15 -17.49
CA TYR A 175 1.82 -18.48 -16.89
C TYR A 175 2.29 -19.42 -17.99
N GLY A 176 3.57 -19.81 -17.93
CA GLY A 176 4.02 -20.93 -18.73
C GLY A 176 3.15 -22.12 -18.41
N ALA A 177 2.55 -22.75 -19.43
CA ALA A 177 2.45 -24.19 -19.38
C ALA A 177 3.86 -24.70 -19.06
N ASP A 178 4.00 -25.67 -18.16
CA ASP A 178 5.26 -26.26 -17.70
C ASP A 178 5.82 -25.70 -16.37
N HIS A 179 4.97 -25.67 -15.34
CA HIS A 179 5.43 -26.21 -14.07
C HIS A 179 4.93 -27.65 -13.99
N HIS A 180 5.72 -28.55 -14.55
CA HIS A 180 5.69 -29.94 -14.14
C HIS A 180 5.68 -29.95 -12.62
N GLU A 181 4.60 -30.47 -12.06
CA GLU A 181 4.67 -31.09 -10.76
C GLU A 181 5.91 -32.00 -10.81
N GLU A 182 6.98 -31.63 -10.10
CA GLU A 182 7.89 -32.63 -9.60
C GLU A 182 7.04 -33.49 -8.66
N VAL A 183 6.32 -34.43 -9.26
CA VAL A 183 5.95 -35.67 -8.62
C VAL A 183 7.29 -36.23 -8.18
N VAL A 184 7.62 -36.01 -6.92
CA VAL A 184 8.65 -36.78 -6.22
C VAL A 184 8.15 -38.21 -6.31
N GLU A 185 8.56 -38.92 -7.37
CA GLU A 185 8.39 -40.36 -7.43
C GLU A 185 9.02 -40.90 -6.15
N PRO A 186 8.29 -41.68 -5.33
CA PRO A 186 8.89 -42.31 -4.18
C PRO A 186 10.09 -43.10 -4.69
N GLU A 187 11.27 -42.76 -4.16
CA GLU A 187 12.52 -43.45 -4.47
C GLU A 187 12.24 -44.96 -4.45
N PRO A 188 12.53 -45.70 -5.54
CA PRO A 188 12.22 -47.11 -5.60
C PRO A 188 12.92 -47.77 -4.41
N GLU A 189 12.12 -48.34 -3.51
CA GLU A 189 12.58 -49.02 -2.30
C GLU A 189 13.69 -49.99 -2.71
N ASN A 190 14.94 -49.63 -2.39
CA ASN A 190 16.10 -50.41 -2.77
C ASN A 190 16.13 -51.66 -1.89
N PRO A 191 15.88 -52.87 -2.43
CA PRO A 191 15.87 -54.10 -1.65
C PRO A 191 17.26 -54.47 -1.10
N GLY A 192 18.32 -53.72 -1.44
CA GLY A 192 19.67 -53.85 -0.91
C GLY A 192 20.04 -52.86 0.20
N SER A 193 19.08 -52.08 0.73
CA SER A 193 19.30 -51.23 1.91
C SER A 193 19.70 -52.10 3.13
N PRO A 194 20.74 -51.72 3.90
CA PRO A 194 21.17 -52.46 5.10
C PRO A 194 20.08 -52.61 6.17
N GLU A 195 18.98 -51.86 6.06
CA GLU A 195 17.83 -51.95 6.96
C GLU A 195 17.01 -53.25 6.77
N HIS A 196 16.93 -53.80 5.54
CA HIS A 196 16.23 -55.07 5.26
C HIS A 196 17.05 -56.31 5.62
N ALA A 197 18.39 -56.22 5.58
CA ALA A 197 19.29 -57.31 5.98
C ALA A 197 19.27 -57.55 7.51
N ALA A 198 18.95 -56.53 8.30
CA ALA A 198 18.82 -56.65 9.76
C ALA A 198 17.45 -57.20 10.19
N ALA A 199 16.44 -57.13 9.33
CA ALA A 199 15.08 -57.64 9.61
C ALA A 199 14.90 -59.13 9.24
N THR A 200 15.88 -59.73 8.56
CA THR A 200 15.83 -61.13 8.06
C THR A 200 16.86 -62.07 8.70
N ALA A 201 17.60 -61.62 9.72
CA ALA A 201 18.50 -62.43 10.56
C ALA A 201 17.92 -62.62 11.96
#